data_AF-D4L140-F1
#
_entry.id   AF-D4L140-F1
#
_cell.length_a   1.000
_cell.length_b   1.000
_cell.length_c   1.000
_cell.angle_alpha   90.00
_cell.angle_beta   90.00
_cell.angle_gamma   90.00
#
_symmetry.space_group_name_H-M   'P 1'
#
loop_
_entity.id
_entity.type
_entity.pdbx_description
1 polymer ?
#
loop_
_entity_poly.entity_id
_entity_poly.type
_entity_poly.pdbx_seq_one_letter_code
_entity_poly.pdbx_strand_id
1 'polypeptide(L)' 'MTLTIYNLLKKKEFRWIQLDGGKYRISKKSFDDWLDNLEQ' A
#
# COMPACT_ATOMS: atom_id res chain seq x y z
N MET A 1 9.17 8.84 -13.91
CA MET A 1 8.81 8.74 -12.49
C MET A 1 8.01 7.46 -12.28
N THR A 2 8.68 6.34 -12.01
CA THR A 2 8.00 5.07 -11.74
C THR A 2 7.64 5.00 -10.26
N LEU A 3 6.34 5.02 -9.95
CA LEU A 3 5.84 4.74 -8.60
C LEU A 3 6.10 3.25 -8.32
N THR A 4 7.09 2.94 -7.48
CA THR A 4 7.29 1.56 -7.02
C THR A 4 6.41 1.29 -5.81
N ILE A 5 5.90 0.07 -5.69
CA ILE A 5 5.11 -0.38 -4.53
C ILE A 5 5.87 -0.13 -3.21
N TYR A 6 7.20 -0.25 -3.22
CA TYR A 6 8.03 0.05 -2.05
C TYR A 6 7.94 1.51 -1.58
N ASN A 7 7.84 2.46 -2.52
CA ASN A 7 7.65 3.86 -2.18
C ASN A 7 6.24 4.10 -1.60
N LEU A 8 5.23 3.38 -2.10
CA LEU A 8 3.87 3.44 -1.56
C LEU A 8 3.77 2.89 -0.14
N LEU A 9 4.43 1.76 0.15
CA LEU A 9 4.45 1.18 1.50
C LEU A 9 5.03 2.16 2.54
N LYS A 10 6.02 2.97 2.17
CA LYS A 10 6.61 4.00 3.05
C LYS A 10 5.65 5.13 3.41
N LYS A 11 4.67 5.44 2.55
CA LYS A 11 3.71 6.53 2.79
C LYS A 11 2.67 6.20 3.87
N LYS A 12 2.49 4.92 4.21
CA LYS A 12 1.54 4.45 5.25
C LYS A 12 0.08 4.90 5.05
N GLU A 13 -0.33 5.16 3.80
CA GLU A 13 -1.69 5.63 3.49
C GLU A 13 -2.72 4.51 3.41
N PHE A 14 -2.26 3.26 3.36
CA PHE A 14 -3.12 2.08 3.44
C PHE A 14 -2.48 1.03 4.34
N ARG A 15 -3.32 0.13 4.83
CA ARG A 15 -2.92 -0.90 5.79
C ARG A 15 -2.16 -2.02 5.10
N TRP A 16 -0.94 -2.25 5.58
CA TRP A 16 -0.11 -3.39 5.23
C TRP A 16 0.53 -3.98 6.48
N ILE A 17 0.96 -5.23 6.37
CA ILE A 17 1.76 -5.91 7.39
C ILE A 17 2.99 -6.53 6.73
N GLN A 18 4.12 -6.46 7.42
CA GLN A 18 5.31 -7.21 7.04
C GLN A 18 5.19 -8.61 7.63
N LEU A 19 5.43 -9.62 6.81
CA LEU A 19 5.57 -11.00 7.23
C LEU A 19 7.04 -11.35 7.39
N ASP A 20 7.29 -12.45 8.08
CA ASP A 20 8.61 -13.06 8.13
C ASP A 20 9.17 -13.32 6.73
N GLY A 21 10.48 -13.13 6.59
CA GLY A 21 11.18 -13.30 5.31
C GLY A 21 11.00 -12.14 4.33
N GLY A 22 10.69 -10.92 4.80
CA GLY A 22 10.70 -9.71 3.97
C GLY A 22 9.53 -9.59 3.00
N LYS A 23 8.48 -10.38 3.18
CA LYS A 23 7.25 -10.31 2.39
C LYS A 23 6.29 -9.29 2.98
N TYR A 24 5.46 -8.69 2.13
CA TYR A 24 4.43 -7.75 2.55
C TYR A 24 3.05 -8.28 2.16
N ARG A 25 2.08 -8.15 3.07
CA ARG A 25 0.66 -8.31 2.76
C ARG A 25 -0.03 -6.98 2.86
N ILE A 26 -0.79 -6.64 1.84
CA ILE A 26 -1.57 -5.41 1.75
C ILE A 26 -3.04 -5.79 1.94
N SER A 27 -3.76 -5.05 2.77
CA SER A 27 -5.20 -5.22 2.88
C SER A 27 -5.85 -4.66 1.62
N LYS A 28 -6.51 -5.51 0.83
CA LYS A 28 -7.19 -5.11 -0.40
C LYS A 28 -8.18 -3.97 -0.15
N LYS A 29 -9.07 -4.12 0.85
CA LYS A 29 -10.05 -3.09 1.21
C LYS A 29 -9.39 -1.74 1.49
N SER A 30 -8.35 -1.72 2.32
CA SER A 30 -7.67 -0.46 2.66
C SER A 30 -6.92 0.15 1.49
N PHE A 31 -6.46 -0.67 0.55
CA PHE A 31 -5.79 -0.19 -0.66
C PHE A 31 -6.79 0.39 -1.65
N ASP A 32 -7.92 -0.28 -1.86
CA ASP A 32 -9.02 0.20 -2.70
C ASP A 32 -9.57 1.53 -2.14
N ASP A 33 -9.84 1.62 -0.84
CA ASP A 33 -10.29 2.87 -0.19
C ASP A 33 -9.29 4.03 -0.40
N TRP A 34 -7.98 3.74 -0.36
CA TRP A 34 -6.95 4.75 -0.63
C TRP A 34 -6.93 5.18 -2.11
N LEU A 35 -7.14 4.24 -3.04
CA LEU A 35 -7.19 4.52 -4.47
C LEU A 35 -8.38 5.41 -4.82
N ASP A 36 -9.56 5.12 -4.25
CA ASP A 36 -10.78 5.89 -4.47
C ASP A 36 -10.62 7.35 -4.01
N ASN A 37 -9.84 7.60 -2.95
CA ASN A 37 -9.53 8.96 -2.47
C ASN A 37 -8.52 9.71 -3.36
N LEU A 38 -7.75 9.02 -4.21
CA LEU A 38 -6.79 9.64 -5.12
C LEU A 38 -7.42 10.09 -6.44
N GLU A 39 -8.55 9.50 -6.84
CA GLU A 39 -9.25 9.82 -8.08
C GLU A 39 -10.28 10.96 -7.92
N GLN A 40 -10.39 11.56 -6.73
CA GLN A 40 -11.25 12.73 -6.46
C GLN A 40 -10.58 14.07 -6.74
#